data_AF-A0A438HBN7-F1
#
_entry.id   AF-A0A438HBN7-F1
#
_cell.length_a   1.000
_cell.length_b   1.000
_cell.length_c   1.000
_cell.angle_alpha   90.00
_cell.angle_beta   90.00
_cell.angle_gamma   90.00
#
_symmetry.space_group_name_H-M   'P 1'
#
loop_
_entity.id
_entity.type
_entity.pdbx_description
1 polymer ?
#
loop_
_entity_poly.entity_id
_entity_poly.type
_entity_poly.pdbx_seq_one_letter_code
_entity_poly.pdbx_strand_id
1 'polypeptide(L)' 'MLKDTRLGWLLKGIHKHMEIKYLTVKDLVKKGDIVIEHIRTESMLADPLTKGLKPITFKEHVVNMGVIKSFDSLV' A
#
# COMPACT_ATOMS: atom_id res chain seq x y z
N MET A 1 32.62 -8.92 0.52
CA MET A 1 32.73 -9.02 2.00
C MET A 1 31.47 -8.41 2.64
N LEU A 2 30.42 -9.21 2.86
CA LEU A 2 29.24 -8.83 3.68
C LEU A 2 28.32 -10.05 3.93
N LYS A 3 28.86 -11.27 3.88
CA LYS A 3 28.04 -12.50 3.93
C LYS A 3 28.05 -13.21 5.27
N ASP A 4 28.78 -12.72 6.27
CA ASP A 4 29.04 -13.45 7.52
C ASP A 4 28.71 -12.64 8.78
N THR A 5 27.51 -12.05 8.80
CA THR A 5 26.94 -11.42 10.00
C THR A 5 25.45 -11.76 10.10
N ARG A 6 24.88 -11.74 11.31
CA ARG A 6 23.43 -11.97 11.56
C ARG A 6 22.54 -11.05 10.70
N LEU A 7 23.02 -9.84 10.38
CA LEU A 7 22.36 -8.93 9.44
C LEU A 7 22.26 -9.51 8.03
N GLY A 8 23.29 -10.21 7.55
CA GLY A 8 23.31 -10.81 6.21
C GLY A 8 22.23 -11.88 6.01
N TRP A 9 22.00 -12.73 7.02
CA TRP A 9 20.92 -13.73 7.00
C TRP A 9 19.53 -13.08 7.04
N LEU A 10 19.36 -12.05 7.87
CA LEU A 10 18.10 -11.31 7.98
C LEU A 10 17.75 -10.58 6.67
N LEU A 11 18.71 -9.86 6.08
CA LEU A 11 18.53 -9.17 4.81
C LEU A 11 18.23 -10.14 3.66
N LYS A 12 18.90 -11.31 3.64
CA LYS A 12 18.64 -12.36 2.65
C LYS A 12 17.22 -12.92 2.75
N GLY A 13 16.73 -13.14 3.97
CA GLY A 13 15.35 -13.56 4.21
C GLY A 13 14.35 -12.51 3.76
N ILE A 14 14.48 -11.27 4.24
CA ILE A 14 13.58 -10.15 3.89
C ILE A 14 13.56 -9.92 2.38
N HIS A 15 14.71 -9.93 1.71
CA HIS A 15 14.78 -9.76 0.27
C HIS A 15 14.01 -10.84 -0.49
N LYS A 16 14.19 -12.12 -0.11
CA LYS A 16 13.46 -13.24 -0.74
C LYS A 16 11.94 -13.08 -0.58
N HIS A 17 11.47 -12.70 0.61
CA HIS A 17 10.04 -12.50 0.84
C HIS A 17 9.48 -11.32 0.03
N MET A 18 10.22 -10.22 -0.07
CA MET A 18 9.85 -9.07 -0.89
C MET A 18 9.83 -9.43 -2.39
N GLU A 19 10.81 -10.21 -2.86
CA GLU A 19 10.90 -10.62 -4.26
C GLU A 19 9.70 -11.46 -4.70
N ILE A 20 9.24 -12.39 -3.85
CA ILE A 20 8.05 -13.22 -4.12
C ILE A 20 6.77 -12.37 -4.10
N LYS A 21 6.60 -11.49 -3.10
CA LYS A 21 5.35 -10.71 -2.93
C LYS A 21 5.07 -9.77 -4.10
N TYR A 22 6.11 -9.25 -4.76
CA TYR A 22 5.98 -8.24 -5.82
C TYR A 22 6.38 -8.74 -7.21
N LEU A 23 6.54 -10.05 -7.42
CA LEU A 23 7.01 -10.60 -8.69
C LEU A 23 6.12 -10.16 -9.87
N THR A 24 4.80 -10.35 -9.75
CA THR A 24 3.84 -9.96 -10.80
C THR A 24 3.87 -8.47 -11.11
N VAL A 25 3.92 -7.62 -10.08
CA VAL A 25 3.96 -6.16 -10.25
C VAL A 25 5.24 -5.74 -10.96
N LYS A 26 6.39 -6.31 -10.57
CA LYS A 26 7.68 -6.04 -11.23
C LYS A 26 7.66 -6.42 -12.70
N ASP A 27 7.06 -7.55 -13.05
CA ASP A 27 6.98 -8.00 -14.44
C ASP A 27 6.07 -7.10 -15.28
N LEU A 28 4.94 -6.63 -14.73
CA LEU A 28 4.05 -5.67 -15.41
C LEU A 28 4.74 -4.32 -15.62
N VAL A 29 5.48 -3.82 -14.61
CA VAL A 29 6.28 -2.58 -14.75
C VAL A 29 7.36 -2.74 -15.82
N LYS A 30 8.08 -3.87 -15.85
CA LYS A 30 9.11 -4.15 -16.86
C LYS A 30 8.56 -4.22 -18.28
N LYS A 31 7.34 -4.74 -18.45
CA LYS A 31 6.63 -4.76 -19.74
C LYS A 31 6.13 -3.38 -20.16
N GLY A 32 6.06 -2.44 -19.22
CA GLY A 32 5.47 -1.12 -19.44
C GLY A 32 3.95 -1.10 -19.36
N ASP A 33 3.32 -2.19 -18.90
CA ASP A 33 1.86 -2.32 -18.81
C ASP A 33 1.30 -1.42 -17.69
N ILE A 34 2.10 -1.15 -16.65
CA ILE A 34 1.73 -0.30 -15.51
C ILE A 34 2.89 0.62 -15.09
N VAL A 35 2.55 1.72 -14.43
CA VAL A 35 3.46 2.59 -13.70
C VAL A 35 3.12 2.58 -12.20
N ILE A 36 4.12 2.75 -11.36
CA ILE A 36 3.93 2.86 -9.90
C ILE A 36 4.07 4.32 -9.53
N GLU A 37 2.99 4.89 -9.00
CA GLU A 37 2.96 6.25 -8.47
C GLU A 37 2.87 6.23 -6.96
N HIS A 38 3.63 7.11 -6.32
CA HIS A 38 3.53 7.32 -4.88
C HIS A 38 2.43 8.35 -4.58
N ILE A 39 1.40 7.91 -3.87
CA ILE A 39 0.31 8.75 -3.38
C ILE A 39 0.55 9.02 -1.89
N ARG A 40 0.37 10.27 -1.48
CA ARG A 40 0.49 10.65 -0.06
C ARG A 40 -0.58 9.94 0.77
N THR A 41 -0.26 9.61 2.02
CA THR A 41 -1.16 8.87 2.92
C THR A 41 -2.53 9.53 3.04
N GLU A 42 -2.57 10.86 3.15
CA GLU A 42 -3.81 11.66 3.27
C GLU A 42 -4.70 11.56 2.03
N SER A 43 -4.16 11.11 0.91
CA SER A 43 -4.86 10.90 -0.37
C SER A 43 -5.04 9.42 -0.71
N MET A 44 -4.62 8.49 0.17
CA MET A 44 -4.66 7.06 -0.11
C MET A 44 -6.08 6.49 0.02
N LEU A 45 -6.83 6.49 -1.08
CA LEU A 45 -8.24 6.06 -1.11
C LEU A 45 -8.46 4.59 -0.71
N ALA A 46 -7.43 3.75 -0.75
CA ALA A 46 -7.50 2.35 -0.33
C ALA A 46 -7.40 2.16 1.20
N ASP A 47 -6.99 3.17 1.96
CA ASP A 47 -6.81 3.09 3.41
C ASP A 47 -8.11 2.74 4.16
N PRO A 48 -9.26 3.39 3.85
CA PRO A 48 -10.57 3.00 4.40
C PRO A 48 -10.91 1.51 4.24
N LEU A 49 -10.41 0.86 3.18
CA LEU A 49 -10.74 -0.53 2.84
C LEU A 49 -9.80 -1.55 3.50
N THR A 50 -8.64 -1.11 3.99
CA THR A 50 -7.55 -2.00 4.43
C THR A 50 -7.09 -1.74 5.86
N LYS A 51 -7.49 -0.61 6.46
CA LYS A 51 -7.05 -0.17 7.79
C LYS A 51 -8.24 0.19 8.68
N GLY A 52 -8.06 0.03 9.99
CA GLY A 52 -8.95 0.62 10.99
C GLY A 52 -8.61 2.10 11.20
N LEU A 53 -9.25 3.00 10.44
CA LEU A 53 -9.02 4.44 10.54
C LEU A 53 -9.87 5.08 11.65
N LYS A 54 -9.40 6.22 12.18
CA LYS A 54 -10.24 7.08 13.02
C LYS A 54 -11.42 7.61 12.20
N PRO A 55 -12.61 7.79 12.79
CA PRO A 55 -13.80 8.22 12.06
C PRO A 55 -13.64 9.49 11.22
N ILE A 56 -12.88 10.48 11.73
CA ILE A 56 -12.66 11.75 11.02
C ILE A 56 -11.86 11.56 9.72
N THR A 57 -10.75 10.82 9.78
CA THR A 57 -9.90 10.52 8.63
C THR A 57 -10.62 9.60 7.64
N PHE A 58 -11.41 8.65 8.15
CA PHE A 58 -12.25 7.80 7.30
C PHE A 58 -13.26 8.64 6.51
N LYS A 59 -13.95 9.60 7.16
CA LYS A 59 -14.93 10.48 6.51
C LYS A 59 -14.30 11.32 5.41
N GLU A 60 -13.14 11.93 5.66
CA GLU A 60 -12.40 12.70 4.65
C GLU A 60 -12.06 11.85 3.42
N HIS A 61 -11.54 10.63 3.61
CA HIS A 61 -11.25 9.73 2.50
C HIS A 61 -12.51 9.29 1.74
N VAL A 62 -13.63 9.03 2.41
CA VAL A 62 -14.91 8.64 1.77
C VAL A 62 -15.48 9.79 0.93
N VAL A 63 -15.38 11.02 1.42
CA VAL A 63 -15.75 12.22 0.64
C VAL A 63 -14.85 12.34 -0.59
N ASN A 64 -13.55 12.14 -0.45
CA ASN A 64 -12.60 12.15 -1.57
C ASN A 64 -12.87 11.03 -2.59
N MET A 65 -13.49 9.92 -2.18
CA MET A 65 -13.95 8.85 -3.09
C MET A 65 -15.27 9.19 -3.81
N GLY A 66 -15.96 10.27 -3.42
CA GLY A 66 -17.27 10.63 -3.98
C GLY A 66 -18.44 9.79 -3.47
N VAL A 67 -18.26 9.05 -2.36
CA VAL A 67 -19.26 8.12 -1.79
C VAL A 67 -20.21 8.84 -0.82
N ILE A 68 -20.58 10.08 -1.14
CA ILE A 68 -21.18 11.04 -0.18
C ILE A 68 -22.62 10.69 0.22
N LYS A 69 -23.40 9.99 -0.63
CA LYS A 69 -24.85 9.84 -0.41
C LYS A 69 -25.26 8.97 0.79
N SER A 70 -24.40 8.10 1.31
CA SER A 70 -24.76 7.08 2.31
C SER A 70 -24.19 7.30 3.71
N PHE A 71 -23.25 8.24 3.88
CA PHE A 71 -22.57 8.43 5.17
C PHE A 71 -23.28 9.44 6.09
N ASP A 72 -24.00 10.41 5.52
CA ASP A 72 -24.77 11.39 6.30
C ASP A 72 -26.00 10.76 6.99
N SER A 73 -26.37 9.53 6.62
CA SER A 73 -27.44 8.73 7.24
C SER A 73 -26.98 7.85 8.41
N LEU A 74 -25.71 7.88 8.78
CA LEU A 74 -25.13 7.06 9.88
C LEU A 74 -24.69 7.90 11.10
N VAL A 75 -25.20 9.13 11.20
CA VAL A 75 -25.13 9.96 12.41
C VAL A 75 -26.52 10.03 13.04
#